data_AF-A0A9E2Q7V1-F1
#
_entry.id   AF-A0A9E2Q7V1-F1
#
_cell.length_a   1.000
_cell.length_b   1.000
_cell.length_c   1.000
_cell.angle_alpha   90.00
_cell.angle_beta   90.00
_cell.angle_gamma   90.00
#
_symmetry.space_group_name_H-M   'P 1'
#
loop_
_entity.id
_entity.type
_entity.pdbx_description
1 polymer ?
#
loop_
_entity_poly.entity_id
_entity_poly.type
_entity_poly.pdbx_seq_one_letter_code
_entity_poly.pdbx_strand_id
1 'polypeptide(L)'
;MIKCTGAEFLGFYNDKEWWFSEQDGNLKPGEEHTYWEEASILVNGEPTDEYEFDYGRDIKPTDSISVSGGVVLGKVVGTAGPTVEAYLRRWLKAKSTTSFVVECDKALTDQLQELITKAGGKIAR
;
A
#
# COMPACT_ATOMS: atom_id res chain seq x y z
N MET A 1 -1.25 7.65 11.87
CA MET A 1 0.01 6.90 11.84
C MET A 1 -0.25 5.41 11.61
N ILE A 2 0.47 4.80 10.67
CA ILE A 2 0.47 3.36 10.40
C ILE A 2 1.84 2.77 10.72
N LYS A 3 1.87 1.52 11.22
CA LYS A 3 3.10 0.79 11.53
C LYS A 3 3.21 -0.44 10.65
N CYS A 4 4.42 -0.74 10.21
CA CYS A 4 4.77 -1.94 9.45
C CYS A 4 6.24 -2.30 9.68
N THR A 5 6.64 -3.47 9.21
CA THR A 5 8.04 -3.91 9.19
C THR A 5 8.79 -3.24 8.03
N GLY A 6 10.12 -3.17 8.12
CA GLY A 6 10.95 -2.69 7.02
C GLY A 6 10.80 -3.53 5.76
N ALA A 7 10.57 -4.85 5.89
CA ALA A 7 10.29 -5.74 4.76
C ALA A 7 9.02 -5.33 4.01
N GLU A 8 7.94 -5.03 4.75
CA GLU A 8 6.69 -4.55 4.17
C GLU A 8 6.85 -3.17 3.55
N PHE A 9 7.54 -2.24 4.22
CA PHE A 9 7.76 -0.90 3.69
C PHE A 9 8.62 -0.92 2.41
N LEU A 10 9.70 -1.70 2.39
CA LEU A 10 10.53 -1.89 1.19
C LEU A 10 9.72 -2.52 0.06
N GLY A 11 8.89 -3.52 0.38
CA GLY A 11 7.98 -4.12 -0.59
C GLY A 11 7.01 -3.08 -1.17
N PHE A 12 6.45 -2.22 -0.33
CA PHE A 12 5.59 -1.12 -0.73
C PHE A 12 6.33 -0.14 -1.63
N TYR A 13 7.49 0.35 -1.20
CA TYR A 13 8.27 1.39 -1.89
C TYR A 13 8.80 0.93 -3.26
N ASN A 14 9.02 -0.37 -3.44
CA ASN A 14 9.51 -0.94 -4.69
C ASN A 14 8.41 -1.57 -5.56
N ASP A 15 7.13 -1.42 -5.19
CA ASP A 15 6.02 -1.98 -5.95
C ASP A 15 5.67 -1.11 -7.17
N LYS A 16 6.06 -1.56 -8.35
CA LYS A 16 5.89 -0.84 -9.62
C LYS A 16 4.44 -0.72 -10.10
N GLU A 17 3.51 -1.46 -9.49
CA GLU A 17 2.07 -1.31 -9.74
C GLU A 17 1.44 -0.20 -8.89
N TRP A 18 2.18 0.31 -7.90
CA TRP A 18 1.76 1.39 -7.01
C TRP A 18 2.60 2.66 -7.22
N TRP A 19 3.89 2.50 -7.50
CA TRP A 19 4.81 3.61 -7.79
C TRP A 19 5.16 3.67 -9.27
N PHE A 20 4.33 4.39 -10.04
CA PHE A 20 4.57 4.55 -11.47
C PHE A 20 5.71 5.53 -11.70
N SER A 21 6.76 5.10 -12.39
CA SER A 21 7.87 5.95 -12.79
C SER A 21 8.15 5.82 -14.30
N GLU A 22 8.81 6.83 -14.89
CA GLU A 22 9.25 6.76 -16.29
C GLU A 22 10.34 5.70 -16.48
N GLN A 23 11.14 5.45 -15.44
CA GLN A 23 12.25 4.48 -15.48
C GLN A 23 11.76 3.04 -15.57
N ASP A 24 10.53 2.78 -15.12
CA ASP A 24 9.93 1.44 -15.11
C ASP A 24 9.11 1.12 -16.35
N GLY A 25 9.01 2.04 -17.31
CA GLY A 25 8.23 1.85 -18.55
C GLY A 25 6.71 1.79 -18.34
N ASN A 26 6.23 2.11 -17.13
CA ASN A 26 4.81 2.03 -16.76
C ASN A 26 4.06 3.36 -17.00
N LEU A 27 4.77 4.41 -17.43
CA LEU A 27 4.20 5.70 -17.82
C LEU A 27 4.23 5.89 -19.34
N LYS A 28 3.13 6.41 -19.88
CA LYS A 28 3.06 6.93 -21.25
C LYS A 28 3.55 8.37 -21.28
N PRO A 29 4.00 8.86 -22.44
CA PRO A 29 4.36 10.28 -22.60
C PRO A 29 3.22 11.20 -22.15
N GLY A 30 3.51 12.13 -21.24
CA GLY A 30 2.55 13.08 -20.67
C GLY A 30 1.80 12.61 -19.42
N GLU A 31 2.08 11.41 -18.91
CA GLU A 31 1.56 10.96 -17.61
C GLU A 31 2.57 11.26 -16.48
N GLU A 32 2.06 11.68 -15.32
CA GLU A 32 2.91 12.00 -14.17
C GLU A 32 3.28 10.76 -13.36
N HIS A 33 4.53 10.70 -12.90
CA HIS A 33 4.99 9.68 -11.98
C HIS A 33 4.24 9.76 -10.65
N THR A 34 4.14 8.63 -9.94
CA THR A 34 3.56 8.59 -8.60
C THR A 34 4.67 8.86 -7.58
N TYR A 35 4.48 9.89 -6.78
CA TYR A 35 5.41 10.32 -5.73
C TYR A 35 4.63 10.69 -4.47
N TRP A 36 5.36 10.95 -3.40
CA TRP A 36 4.78 11.44 -2.16
C TRP A 36 5.59 12.60 -1.61
N GLU A 37 4.92 13.45 -0.84
CA GLU A 37 5.51 14.62 -0.20
C GLU A 37 5.01 14.74 1.25
N GLU A 38 5.78 15.47 2.08
CA GLU A 38 5.41 15.89 3.44
C GLU A 38 5.04 14.77 4.42
N ALA A 39 5.48 13.52 4.17
CA ALA A 39 5.27 12.43 5.10
C ALA A 39 6.38 12.39 6.15
N SER A 40 6.01 12.11 7.40
CA SER A 40 6.97 11.81 8.46
C SER A 40 7.16 10.31 8.58
N ILE A 41 8.39 9.84 8.38
CA ILE A 41 8.76 8.43 8.51
C ILE A 41 9.74 8.29 9.67
N LEU A 42 9.42 7.37 10.58
CA LEU A 42 10.28 7.00 11.69
C LEU A 42 10.77 5.57 11.49
N VAL A 43 12.08 5.37 11.62
CA VAL A 43 12.75 4.06 11.56
C VAL A 43 13.24 3.73 12.96
N ASN A 44 12.73 2.65 13.53
CA ASN A 44 12.99 2.24 14.91
C ASN A 44 12.68 3.32 15.96
N GLY A 45 11.73 4.21 15.65
CA GLY A 45 11.31 5.32 16.51
C GLY A 45 12.07 6.63 16.29
N GLU A 46 13.11 6.63 15.47
CA GLU A 46 13.88 7.83 15.12
C GLU A 46 13.36 8.45 13.82
N PRO A 47 13.17 9.78 13.76
CA PRO A 47 12.75 10.45 12.52
C PRO A 47 13.83 10.34 11.45
N THR A 48 13.40 10.24 10.20
CA THR A 48 14.28 10.23 9.02
C THR A 48 14.26 11.60 8.34
N ASP A 49 15.39 12.00 7.78
CA ASP A 49 15.52 13.20 6.94
C ASP A 49 15.52 12.76 5.48
N GLU A 50 14.57 13.27 4.69
CA GLU A 50 14.38 12.89 3.28
C GLU A 50 15.58 13.20 2.37
N TYR A 51 16.45 14.14 2.77
CA TYR A 51 17.65 14.49 2.00
C TYR A 51 18.87 13.63 2.34
N GLU A 52 18.87 12.99 3.52
CA GLU A 52 20.00 12.20 4.02
C GLU A 52 19.71 10.69 4.03
N PHE A 53 18.42 10.30 3.95
CA PHE A 53 17.97 8.92 4.14
C PHE A 53 17.40 8.33 2.84
N ASP A 54 18.09 7.33 2.28
CA ASP A 54 17.61 6.58 1.12
C ASP A 54 16.69 5.44 1.58
N TYR A 55 15.38 5.68 1.52
CA TYR A 55 14.35 4.70 1.90
C TYR A 55 14.44 3.35 1.16
N GLY A 56 15.09 3.29 -0.01
CA GLY A 56 15.29 2.06 -0.77
C GLY A 56 16.53 1.26 -0.33
N ARG A 57 17.49 1.89 0.36
CA ARG A 57 18.78 1.26 0.73
C ARG A 57 19.03 1.18 2.22
N ASP A 58 18.61 2.21 2.97
CA ASP A 58 18.97 2.37 4.39
C ASP A 58 18.01 1.62 5.32
N ILE A 59 16.81 1.26 4.86
CA ILE A 59 15.86 0.43 5.59
C ILE A 59 16.28 -1.04 5.55
N LYS A 60 16.29 -1.67 6.73
CA LYS A 60 16.50 -3.12 6.85
C LYS A 60 15.16 -3.84 7.00
N PRO A 61 15.03 -5.09 6.51
CA PRO A 61 13.79 -5.85 6.63
C PRO A 61 13.21 -5.96 8.05
N THR A 62 14.07 -5.97 9.06
CA THR A 62 13.71 -6.13 10.48
C THR A 62 13.36 -4.82 11.18
N ASP A 63 13.52 -3.67 10.52
CA ASP A 63 13.24 -2.37 11.16
C ASP A 63 11.75 -2.20 11.45
N SER A 64 11.44 -1.43 12.49
CA SER A 64 10.09 -0.99 12.80
C SER A 64 9.84 0.35 12.13
N ILE A 65 8.90 0.41 11.18
CA ILE A 65 8.60 1.62 10.42
C ILE A 65 7.28 2.21 10.91
N SER A 66 7.28 3.51 11.20
CA SER A 66 6.06 4.28 11.46
C SER A 66 5.93 5.39 10.43
N VAL A 67 4.82 5.43 9.71
CA VAL A 67 4.54 6.45 8.70
C VAL A 67 3.39 7.31 9.19
N SER A 68 3.53 8.63 9.06
CA SER A 68 2.43 9.55 9.29
C SER A 68 2.32 10.72 8.32
N GLY A 69 1.08 11.15 8.08
CA GLY A 69 0.80 12.31 7.23
C GLY A 69 1.17 12.11 5.76
N GLY A 70 1.64 13.20 5.15
CA GLY A 70 1.98 13.32 3.74
C GLY A 70 0.81 13.17 2.79
N VAL A 71 1.11 13.35 1.51
CA VAL A 71 0.19 13.15 0.39
C VAL A 71 0.87 12.34 -0.69
N VAL A 72 0.13 11.44 -1.32
CA VAL A 72 0.55 10.75 -2.54
C VAL A 72 -0.06 11.47 -3.72
N LEU A 73 0.72 11.72 -4.77
CA LEU A 73 0.34 12.44 -5.97
C LEU A 73 0.74 11.63 -7.21
N GLY A 74 0.14 11.96 -8.36
CA GLY A 74 0.50 11.38 -9.67
C GLY A 74 -0.55 10.43 -10.23
N LYS A 75 -0.18 9.67 -11.28
CA LYS A 75 -1.13 8.90 -12.12
C LYS A 75 -2.13 8.03 -11.36
N VAL A 76 -1.72 7.34 -10.29
CA VAL A 76 -2.59 6.39 -9.58
C VAL A 76 -3.69 7.08 -8.77
N VAL A 77 -3.41 8.28 -8.27
CA VAL A 77 -4.25 8.93 -7.25
C VAL A 77 -4.70 10.34 -7.63
N GLY A 78 -4.17 10.90 -8.72
CA GLY A 78 -4.44 12.26 -9.19
C GLY A 78 -3.79 13.34 -8.31
N THR A 79 -4.30 14.56 -8.40
CA THR A 79 -3.80 15.75 -7.69
C THR A 79 -4.38 15.93 -6.27
N ALA A 80 -5.37 15.12 -5.91
CA ALA A 80 -6.00 15.09 -4.58
C ALA A 80 -5.90 13.69 -4.00
N GLY A 81 -4.68 13.13 -3.99
CA GLY A 81 -4.45 11.77 -3.56
C GLY A 81 -4.57 11.56 -2.05
N PRO A 82 -4.60 10.29 -1.61
CA PRO A 82 -4.69 9.95 -0.19
C PRO A 82 -3.40 10.31 0.54
N THR A 83 -3.44 10.29 1.87
CA THR A 83 -2.23 10.35 2.67
C THR A 83 -1.34 9.13 2.41
N VAL A 84 -0.03 9.25 2.63
CA VAL A 84 0.92 8.12 2.50
C VAL A 84 0.51 6.98 3.44
N GLU A 85 0.02 7.33 4.64
CA GLU A 85 -0.53 6.34 5.57
C GLU A 85 -1.67 5.51 4.97
N ALA A 86 -2.64 6.20 4.35
CA ALA A 86 -3.80 5.54 3.77
C ALA A 86 -3.41 4.73 2.54
N TYR A 87 -2.43 5.21 1.77
CA TYR A 87 -1.89 4.52 0.62
C TYR A 87 -1.16 3.23 1.01
N LEU A 88 -0.23 3.30 1.96
CA LEU A 88 0.46 2.14 2.53
C LEU A 88 -0.52 1.14 3.16
N ARG A 89 -1.54 1.61 3.87
CA ARG A 89 -2.59 0.75 4.43
C ARG A 89 -3.31 -0.06 3.35
N ARG A 90 -3.62 0.58 2.21
CA ARG A 90 -4.28 -0.10 1.08
C ARG A 90 -3.34 -1.13 0.46
N TRP A 91 -2.06 -0.81 0.30
CA TRP A 91 -1.06 -1.74 -0.23
C TRP A 91 -0.89 -2.98 0.68
N LEU A 92 -0.71 -2.78 1.98
CA LEU A 92 -0.60 -3.88 2.96
C LEU A 92 -1.82 -4.80 2.90
N LYS A 93 -3.01 -4.21 2.78
CA LYS A 93 -4.25 -4.96 2.59
C LYS A 93 -4.24 -5.74 1.28
N ALA A 94 -3.79 -5.15 0.18
CA ALA A 94 -3.73 -5.81 -1.13
C ALA A 94 -2.76 -7.01 -1.12
N LYS A 95 -1.66 -6.94 -0.36
CA LYS A 95 -0.72 -8.07 -0.24
C LYS A 95 -1.18 -9.17 0.72
N SER A 96 -2.06 -8.86 1.67
CA SER A 96 -2.58 -9.83 2.66
C SER A 96 -3.97 -10.37 2.32
N THR A 97 -4.63 -9.84 1.28
CA THR A 97 -6.01 -10.20 0.92
C THR A 97 -6.10 -10.70 -0.51
N THR A 98 -6.64 -11.90 -0.70
CA THR A 98 -7.02 -12.43 -2.02
C THR A 98 -8.52 -12.32 -2.22
N SER A 99 -8.96 -11.99 -3.44
CA SER A 99 -10.37 -12.00 -3.83
C SER A 99 -10.59 -13.04 -4.93
N PHE A 100 -11.67 -13.80 -4.83
CA PHE A 100 -12.10 -14.76 -5.85
C PHE A 100 -13.63 -14.80 -5.92
N VAL A 101 -14.17 -15.18 -7.08
CA VAL A 101 -15.61 -15.29 -7.33
C VAL A 101 -16.01 -16.75 -7.19
N VAL A 102 -17.13 -17.01 -6.51
CA VAL A 102 -17.68 -18.35 -6.31
C VAL A 102 -19.09 -18.40 -6.87
N GLU A 103 -19.35 -19.37 -7.75
CA GLU A 103 -20.70 -19.74 -8.17
C GLU A 103 -21.18 -20.94 -7.36
N CYS A 104 -22.43 -20.91 -6.90
CA CYS A 104 -23.02 -21.96 -6.08
C CYS A 104 -24.53 -22.07 -6.35
N ASP A 105 -25.13 -23.17 -5.88
CA ASP A 105 -26.60 -23.27 -5.83
C ASP A 105 -27.16 -22.13 -4.96
N LYS A 106 -28.21 -21.47 -5.43
CA LYS A 106 -28.90 -20.39 -4.70
C LYS A 106 -29.28 -20.81 -3.28
N ALA A 107 -29.68 -22.07 -3.09
CA ALA A 107 -30.06 -22.60 -1.78
C ALA A 107 -28.90 -22.64 -0.76
N LEU A 108 -27.64 -22.62 -1.24
CA LEU A 108 -26.43 -22.65 -0.40
C LEU A 108 -25.85 -21.26 -0.12
N THR A 109 -26.48 -20.20 -0.63
CA THR A 109 -25.97 -18.83 -0.54
C THR A 109 -25.70 -18.43 0.91
N ASP A 110 -26.70 -18.56 1.80
CA ASP A 110 -26.58 -18.11 3.20
C ASP A 110 -25.50 -18.90 3.95
N GLN A 111 -25.41 -20.20 3.71
CA GLN A 111 -24.39 -21.07 4.31
C GLN A 111 -22.97 -20.67 3.87
N LEU A 112 -22.78 -20.34 2.60
CA LEU A 112 -21.49 -19.86 2.09
C LEU A 112 -21.15 -18.47 2.62
N GLN A 113 -22.13 -17.56 2.75
CA GLN A 113 -21.91 -16.24 3.33
C GLN A 113 -21.48 -16.33 4.81
N GLU A 114 -22.09 -17.23 5.59
CA GLU A 114 -21.69 -17.49 6.97
C GLU A 114 -20.27 -18.06 7.04
N LEU A 115 -19.94 -19.05 6.20
CA LEU A 115 -18.60 -19.66 6.17
C LEU A 115 -17.52 -18.62 5.86
N ILE A 116 -17.74 -17.78 4.83
CA ILE A 116 -16.80 -16.72 4.44
C ILE A 116 -16.62 -15.72 5.58
N THR A 117 -17.71 -15.30 6.22
CA THR A 117 -17.66 -14.34 7.33
C THR A 117 -16.95 -14.93 8.55
N LYS A 118 -17.21 -16.19 8.89
CA LYS A 118 -16.55 -16.92 9.99
C LYS A 118 -15.05 -17.09 9.76
N ALA A 119 -14.63 -17.20 8.50
CA ALA A 119 -13.23 -17.23 8.10
C ALA A 119 -12.55 -15.84 8.09
N GLY A 120 -13.27 -14.77 8.47
CA GLY A 120 -12.76 -13.39 8.45
C GLY A 120 -12.78 -12.73 7.06
N GLY A 121 -13.39 -13.39 6.07
CA GLY A 121 -13.58 -12.86 4.73
C GLY A 121 -14.64 -11.76 4.68
N LYS A 122 -14.65 -11.00 3.59
CA LYS A 122 -15.61 -9.92 3.34
C LYS A 122 -16.37 -10.18 2.04
N ILE A 123 -17.67 -9.97 2.07
CA ILE A 123 -18.56 -10.13 0.92
C ILE A 123 -18.68 -8.77 0.24
N ALA A 124 -18.24 -8.69 -1.02
CA ALA A 124 -18.50 -7.53 -1.87
C ALA A 124 -19.99 -7.53 -2.25
N ARG A 125 -20.68 -6.41 -2.00
CA ARG A 125 -22.08 -6.18 -2.36
C ARG A 125 -22.17 -5.08 -3.39
#